data_AF-A0A357NGQ6-F1
#
_entry.id   AF-A0A357NGQ6-F1
#
_cell.length_a   1.000
_cell.length_b   1.000
_cell.length_c   1.000
_cell.angle_alpha   90.00
_cell.angle_beta   90.00
_cell.angle_gamma   90.00
#
_symmetry.space_group_name_H-M   'P 1'
#
loop_
_entity.id
_entity.type
_entity.pdbx_description
1 polymer ?
#
loop_
_entity_poly.entity_id
_entity_poly.type
_entity_poly.pdbx_seq_one_letter_code
_entity_poly.pdbx_strand_id
1 'polypeptide(L)'
;MAEQWGSVLKDEGLTALQDYEAFISNKRAIALPSGFCADTLHPGLFDFQRDLVRWALRRGRAAIFAGTGLGKTRMQIEWGQKVHQLSGGDVLLLAPLAVAMQTIREGAALGYELHFCRSQNDVKPGINVTNYEMLHHF
;
A
#
# COMPACT_ATOMS: atom_id res chain seq x y z
N MET A 1 -31.01 8.70 -52.32
CA MET A 1 -29.75 7.91 -52.37
C MET A 1 -28.65 8.51 -51.50
N ALA A 2 -28.38 9.83 -51.49
CA ALA A 2 -27.31 10.43 -50.67
C ALA A 2 -27.62 10.54 -49.15
N GLU A 3 -28.89 10.71 -48.76
CA GLU A 3 -29.28 10.85 -47.33
C GLU A 3 -29.07 9.58 -46.51
N GLN A 4 -29.15 8.41 -47.16
CA GLN A 4 -29.10 7.10 -46.50
C GLN A 4 -27.68 6.73 -46.04
N TRP A 5 -26.64 7.29 -46.65
CA TRP A 5 -25.24 7.08 -46.26
C TRP A 5 -24.80 8.03 -45.13
N GLY A 6 -25.44 9.21 -45.03
CA GLY A 6 -25.11 10.20 -44.01
C GLY A 6 -25.59 9.86 -42.60
N SER A 7 -26.65 9.04 -42.46
CA SER A 7 -27.09 8.55 -41.14
C SER A 7 -26.22 7.37 -40.68
N VAL A 8 -25.90 6.43 -41.56
CA VAL A 8 -25.07 5.26 -41.26
C VAL A 8 -23.66 5.67 -40.78
N LEU A 9 -23.02 6.64 -41.45
CA LEU A 9 -21.71 7.13 -41.03
C LEU A 9 -21.74 7.88 -39.69
N LYS A 10 -22.86 8.50 -39.33
CA LYS A 10 -23.05 9.15 -38.01
C LYS A 10 -23.28 8.11 -36.92
N ASP A 11 -24.07 7.08 -37.20
CA ASP A 11 -24.36 5.99 -36.27
C ASP A 11 -23.11 5.14 -35.98
N GLU A 12 -22.31 4.81 -36.99
CA GLU A 12 -21.02 4.10 -36.80
C GLU A 12 -20.02 4.91 -35.96
N GLY A 13 -19.92 6.22 -36.20
CA GLY A 13 -19.08 7.12 -35.42
C GLY A 13 -19.54 7.27 -33.96
N LEU A 14 -20.85 7.30 -33.72
CA LEU A 14 -21.43 7.34 -32.37
C LEU A 14 -21.16 6.04 -31.61
N THR A 15 -21.28 4.91 -32.30
CA THR A 15 -21.04 3.56 -31.73
C THR A 15 -19.56 3.39 -31.37
N ALA A 16 -18.63 3.81 -32.23
CA ALA A 16 -17.20 3.76 -31.95
C ALA A 16 -16.78 4.64 -30.76
N LEU A 17 -17.41 5.80 -30.57
CA LEU A 17 -17.20 6.66 -29.40
C LEU A 17 -17.71 6.00 -28.11
N GLN A 18 -18.91 5.41 -28.15
CA GLN A 18 -19.48 4.67 -27.01
C GLN A 18 -18.63 3.44 -26.64
N ASP A 19 -18.14 2.71 -27.65
CA ASP A 19 -17.23 1.57 -27.46
C ASP A 19 -15.89 2.01 -26.85
N TYR A 20 -15.35 3.14 -27.29
CA TYR A 20 -14.13 3.71 -26.71
C TYR A 20 -14.35 4.19 -25.27
N GLU A 21 -15.46 4.87 -24.99
CA GLU A 21 -15.82 5.29 -23.63
C GLU A 21 -16.03 4.09 -22.70
N ALA A 22 -16.69 3.04 -23.18
CA ALA A 22 -16.86 1.78 -22.45
C ALA A 22 -15.49 1.11 -22.20
N PHE A 23 -14.60 1.10 -23.19
CA PHE A 23 -13.24 0.58 -23.07
C PHE A 23 -12.41 1.35 -22.02
N ILE A 24 -12.45 2.69 -22.05
CA ILE A 24 -11.77 3.52 -21.05
C ILE A 24 -12.38 3.34 -19.66
N SER A 25 -13.71 3.25 -19.58
CA SER A 25 -14.42 3.06 -18.31
C SER A 25 -14.09 1.70 -17.68
N ASN A 26 -13.98 0.64 -18.48
CA ASN A 26 -13.57 -0.68 -18.00
C ASN A 26 -12.11 -0.72 -17.47
N LYS A 27 -11.26 0.22 -17.91
CA LYS A 27 -9.88 0.37 -17.40
C LYS A 27 -9.80 1.18 -16.11
N ARG A 28 -10.87 1.84 -15.67
CA ARG A 28 -10.90 2.57 -14.40
C ARG A 28 -11.15 1.59 -13.25
N ALA A 29 -10.10 0.89 -12.83
CA ALA A 29 -10.13 0.11 -11.60
C ALA A 29 -10.13 1.07 -10.38
N ILE A 30 -11.25 1.15 -9.66
CA ILE A 30 -11.35 1.92 -8.42
C ILE A 30 -11.03 0.99 -7.26
N ALA A 31 -9.90 1.21 -6.59
CA ALA A 31 -9.61 0.56 -5.33
C ALA A 31 -10.49 1.16 -4.22
N LEU A 32 -11.56 0.48 -3.82
CA LEU A 32 -12.37 0.91 -2.68
C LEU A 32 -11.55 0.82 -1.37
N PRO A 33 -11.77 1.75 -0.40
CA PRO A 33 -11.17 1.63 0.92
C PRO A 33 -11.54 0.29 1.56
N SER A 34 -10.56 -0.33 2.23
CA SER A 34 -10.74 -1.65 2.87
C SER A 34 -10.05 -1.73 4.24
N GLY A 35 -9.65 -0.58 4.77
CA GLY A 35 -8.90 -0.52 6.02
C GLY A 35 -9.74 0.03 7.17
N PHE A 36 -9.09 0.70 8.10
CA PHE A 36 -9.67 1.10 9.38
C PHE A 36 -9.10 2.43 9.88
N CYS A 37 -9.72 2.97 10.92
CA CYS A 37 -9.25 4.16 11.62
C CYS A 37 -8.50 3.74 12.88
N ALA A 38 -7.35 4.38 13.13
CA ALA A 38 -6.64 4.28 14.40
C ALA A 38 -6.69 5.64 15.09
N ASP A 39 -7.12 5.65 16.35
CA ASP A 39 -7.28 6.89 17.13
C ASP A 39 -5.92 7.47 17.53
N THR A 40 -4.98 6.60 17.90
CA THR A 40 -3.65 7.00 18.36
C THR A 40 -2.56 6.39 17.48
N LEU A 41 -1.61 7.24 17.10
CA LEU A 41 -0.36 6.86 16.44
C LEU A 41 0.84 7.22 17.30
N HIS A 42 1.97 6.58 17.05
CA HIS A 42 3.19 6.78 17.82
C HIS A 42 3.61 8.26 17.87
N PRO A 43 3.89 8.81 19.07
CA PRO A 43 4.18 10.24 19.26
C PRO A 43 5.48 10.69 18.59
N GLY A 44 6.41 9.75 18.34
CA GLY A 44 7.67 10.00 17.63
C GLY A 44 7.55 10.20 16.11
N LEU A 45 6.33 10.19 15.55
CA LEU A 45 6.09 10.58 14.15
C LEU A 45 5.81 12.07 14.05
N PHE A 46 6.26 12.71 12.96
CA PHE A 46 5.84 14.07 12.63
C PHE A 46 4.35 14.13 12.24
N ASP A 47 3.76 15.32 12.33
CA ASP A 47 2.34 15.55 12.04
C ASP A 47 1.93 15.04 10.64
N PHE A 48 2.71 15.40 9.61
CA PHE A 48 2.47 14.93 8.24
C PHE A 48 2.62 13.41 8.09
N GLN A 49 3.52 12.78 8.85
CA GLN A 49 3.69 11.33 8.84
C GLN A 49 2.46 10.65 9.45
N ARG A 50 1.92 11.21 10.54
CA ARG A 50 0.68 10.71 11.16
C ARG A 50 -0.49 10.80 10.18
N ASP A 51 -0.60 11.88 9.43
CA ASP A 51 -1.66 12.03 8.42
C ASP A 51 -1.54 11.01 7.29
N LEU A 52 -0.31 10.78 6.79
CA LEU A 52 -0.05 9.76 5.78
C LEU A 52 -0.36 8.34 6.29
N VAL A 53 0.02 8.03 7.54
CA VAL A 53 -0.29 6.74 8.16
C VAL A 53 -1.79 6.56 8.36
N ARG A 54 -2.51 7.56 8.90
CA ARG A 54 -3.98 7.50 9.03
C ARG A 54 -4.66 7.29 7.69
N TRP A 55 -4.20 7.99 6.65
CA TRP A 55 -4.72 7.80 5.30
C TRP A 55 -4.47 6.36 4.82
N ALA A 56 -3.25 5.85 4.96
CA ALA A 56 -2.89 4.50 4.55
C ALA A 56 -3.69 3.42 5.29
N LEU A 57 -3.89 3.59 6.62
CA LEU A 57 -4.73 2.71 7.43
C LEU A 57 -6.18 2.72 6.95
N ARG A 58 -6.78 3.89 6.67
CA ARG A 58 -8.15 3.97 6.15
C ARG A 58 -8.31 3.32 4.79
N ARG A 59 -7.31 3.47 3.92
CA ARG A 59 -7.29 2.87 2.60
C ARG A 59 -7.16 1.35 2.66
N GLY A 60 -6.43 0.82 3.65
CA GLY A 60 -6.13 -0.60 3.82
C GLY A 60 -5.02 -1.06 2.87
N ARG A 61 -5.21 -0.84 1.56
CA ARG A 61 -4.18 -1.01 0.53
C ARG A 61 -3.74 0.37 0.04
N ALA A 62 -2.50 0.73 0.32
CA ALA A 62 -1.97 2.06 0.03
C ALA A 62 -0.47 2.02 -0.31
N ALA A 63 -0.04 3.00 -1.10
CA ALA A 63 1.36 3.32 -1.32
C ALA A 63 1.62 4.75 -0.80
N ILE A 64 2.64 4.91 0.04
CA ILE A 64 3.05 6.21 0.56
C ILE A 64 4.21 6.74 -0.28
N PHE A 65 3.91 7.65 -1.20
CA PHE A 65 4.89 8.30 -2.07
C PHE A 65 5.50 9.54 -1.41
N ALA A 66 6.36 9.33 -0.41
CA ALA A 66 7.10 10.41 0.25
C ALA A 66 8.57 10.49 -0.24
N GLY A 67 9.10 11.70 -0.35
CA GLY A 67 10.49 11.97 -0.72
C GLY A 67 11.53 11.27 0.17
N THR A 68 12.80 11.27 -0.27
CA THR A 68 13.93 10.77 0.54
C THR A 68 14.08 11.62 1.81
N GLY A 69 14.50 10.99 2.91
CA GLY A 69 14.63 11.67 4.21
C GLY A 69 13.32 11.92 4.98
N LEU A 70 12.13 11.73 4.38
CA LEU A 70 10.84 12.00 5.05
C LEU A 70 10.36 10.90 6.01
N GLY A 71 11.23 9.96 6.39
CA GLY A 71 10.91 8.92 7.39
C GLY A 71 9.88 7.87 6.95
N LYS A 72 9.91 7.45 5.67
CA LYS A 72 9.03 6.38 5.13
C LYS A 72 9.02 5.11 5.97
N THR A 73 10.20 4.68 6.42
CA THR A 73 10.35 3.48 7.23
C THR A 73 9.55 3.57 8.53
N ARG A 74 9.57 4.72 9.22
CA ARG A 74 8.80 4.94 10.44
C ARG A 74 7.29 4.88 10.18
N MET A 75 6.83 5.45 9.07
CA MET A 75 5.43 5.35 8.65
C MET A 75 5.01 3.90 8.36
N GLN A 76 5.86 3.13 7.67
CA GLN A 76 5.61 1.71 7.38
C GLN A 76 5.55 0.86 8.65
N ILE A 77 6.46 1.11 9.60
CA ILE A 77 6.49 0.39 10.88
C ILE A 77 5.22 0.70 11.69
N GLU A 78 4.84 1.97 11.81
CA GLU A 78 3.63 2.34 12.55
C GLU A 78 2.38 1.77 11.89
N TRP A 79 2.27 1.82 10.57
CA TRP A 79 1.17 1.19 9.84
C TRP A 79 1.09 -0.31 10.16
N GLY A 80 2.22 -1.02 10.09
CA GLY A 80 2.29 -2.45 10.40
C GLY A 80 1.88 -2.74 11.83
N GLN A 81 2.36 -1.96 12.80
CA GLN A 81 1.98 -2.11 14.22
C GLN A 81 0.48 -1.99 14.42
N LYS A 82 -0.17 -1.01 13.78
CA LYS A 82 -1.62 -0.86 13.88
C LYS A 82 -2.37 -2.02 13.23
N VAL A 83 -1.88 -2.54 12.11
CA VAL A 83 -2.46 -3.72 11.45
C VAL A 83 -2.34 -4.96 12.32
N HIS A 84 -1.18 -5.18 12.94
CA HIS A 84 -0.97 -6.27 13.89
C HIS A 84 -1.92 -6.16 15.09
N GLN A 85 -2.00 -4.97 15.71
CA GLN A 85 -2.88 -4.71 16.85
C GLN A 85 -4.36 -4.96 16.54
N LEU A 86 -4.81 -4.62 15.33
CA LEU A 86 -6.21 -4.84 14.92
C LEU A 86 -6.49 -6.31 14.61
N SER A 87 -5.61 -6.94 13.81
CA SER A 87 -5.90 -8.26 13.24
C SER A 87 -5.47 -9.42 14.13
N GLY A 88 -4.53 -9.18 15.05
CA GLY A 88 -3.84 -10.23 15.82
C GLY A 88 -2.87 -11.07 14.98
N GLY A 89 -2.76 -10.82 13.68
CA GLY A 89 -1.88 -11.54 12.76
C GLY A 89 -0.50 -10.88 12.64
N ASP A 90 0.48 -11.66 12.21
CA ASP A 90 1.86 -11.20 12.05
C ASP A 90 2.07 -10.47 10.73
N VAL A 91 2.81 -9.36 10.77
CA VAL A 91 3.06 -8.51 9.61
C VAL A 91 4.47 -8.74 9.09
N LEU A 92 4.59 -9.03 7.80
CA LEU A 92 5.88 -9.14 7.11
C LEU A 92 6.18 -7.85 6.35
N LEU A 93 7.27 -7.17 6.71
CA LEU A 93 7.81 -6.02 6.01
C LEU A 93 8.94 -6.46 5.09
N LEU A 94 8.81 -6.14 3.80
CA LEU A 94 9.86 -6.39 2.81
C LEU A 94 10.76 -5.17 2.66
N ALA A 95 12.06 -5.40 2.60
CA ALA A 95 13.06 -4.36 2.39
C ALA A 95 14.19 -4.86 1.47
N PRO A 96 14.92 -3.99 0.76
CA PRO A 96 16.18 -4.38 0.13
C PRO A 96 17.15 -4.98 1.16
N LEU A 97 18.02 -5.90 0.73
CA LEU A 97 18.94 -6.63 1.62
C LEU A 97 19.68 -5.75 2.64
N ALA A 98 20.28 -4.65 2.18
CA ALA A 98 21.05 -3.73 3.04
C ALA A 98 20.17 -2.86 3.97
N VAL A 99 18.86 -2.84 3.76
CA VAL A 99 17.92 -1.95 4.46
C VAL A 99 17.17 -2.68 5.57
N ALA A 100 17.03 -4.00 5.52
CA ALA A 100 16.30 -4.77 6.52
C ALA A 100 16.79 -4.50 7.96
N MET A 101 18.11 -4.50 8.17
CA MET A 101 18.68 -4.18 9.49
C MET A 101 18.50 -2.72 9.90
N GLN A 102 18.46 -1.79 8.93
CA GLN A 102 18.13 -0.39 9.21
C GLN A 102 16.67 -0.24 9.64
N THR A 103 15.75 -0.97 9.01
CA THR A 103 14.32 -1.00 9.41
C THR A 103 14.16 -1.45 10.85
N ILE A 104 14.91 -2.47 11.29
CA ILE A 104 14.88 -2.94 12.68
C ILE A 104 15.37 -1.86 13.65
N ARG A 105 16.46 -1.15 13.31
CA ARG A 105 16.97 -0.04 14.13
C ARG A 105 15.97 1.12 14.23
N GLU A 106 15.28 1.45 13.14
CA GLU A 106 14.22 2.46 13.16
C GLU A 106 13.02 2.02 14.01
N GLY A 107 12.69 0.73 14.00
CA GLY A 107 11.69 0.15 14.90
C GLY A 107 12.07 0.32 16.35
N ALA A 108 13.30 -0.03 16.71
CA ALA A 108 13.83 0.16 18.06
C ALA A 108 13.82 1.64 18.48
N ALA A 109 14.09 2.57 17.57
CA ALA A 109 14.01 4.01 17.82
C ALA A 109 12.57 4.53 18.01
N LEU A 110 11.55 3.75 17.63
CA LEU A 110 10.14 3.96 17.94
C LEU A 110 9.69 3.12 19.16
N GLY A 111 10.60 2.44 19.86
CA GLY A 111 10.25 1.56 20.97
C GLY A 111 9.54 0.26 20.55
N TYR A 112 9.59 -0.10 19.28
CA TYR A 112 9.04 -1.35 18.75
C TYR A 112 10.13 -2.39 18.54
N GLU A 113 9.87 -3.62 18.99
CA GLU A 113 10.70 -4.77 18.64
C GLU A 113 10.27 -5.32 17.27
N LEU A 114 11.22 -5.40 16.35
CA LEU A 114 11.06 -5.97 15.02
C LEU A 114 11.99 -7.16 14.87
N HIS A 115 11.53 -8.21 14.20
CA HIS A 115 12.30 -9.45 14.06
C HIS A 115 12.80 -9.63 12.63
N PHE A 116 14.09 -9.88 12.45
CA PHE A 116 14.61 -10.29 11.14
C PHE A 116 14.28 -11.77 10.90
N CYS A 117 13.62 -12.08 9.79
CA CYS A 117 13.21 -13.43 9.44
C CYS A 117 13.82 -13.84 8.09
N ARG A 118 14.30 -15.08 8.00
CA ARG A 118 14.84 -15.65 6.76
C ARG A 118 13.87 -16.64 6.12
N SER A 119 12.95 -17.20 6.90
CA SER A 119 11.91 -18.15 6.48
C SER A 119 10.68 -18.06 7.36
N GLN A 120 9.60 -18.76 6.96
CA GLN A 120 8.37 -18.89 7.75
C GLN A 120 8.60 -19.37 9.20
N ASN A 121 9.61 -20.22 9.43
CA ASN A 121 9.92 -20.74 10.76
C ASN A 121 10.52 -19.69 11.71
N ASP A 122 11.03 -18.57 11.19
CA ASP A 122 11.61 -17.50 11.99
C ASP A 122 10.57 -16.44 12.40
N VAL A 123 9.34 -16.55 11.89
CA VAL A 123 8.27 -15.59 12.15
C VAL A 123 7.91 -15.60 13.64
N LYS A 124 7.79 -14.41 14.21
CA LYS A 124 7.36 -14.19 15.59
C LYS A 124 6.13 -13.30 15.65
N PRO A 125 5.36 -13.36 16.75
CA PRO A 125 4.28 -12.42 17.01
C PRO A 125 4.69 -10.96 16.78
N GLY A 126 3.95 -10.24 15.93
CA GLY A 126 4.19 -8.82 15.68
C GLY A 126 4.75 -8.51 14.30
N ILE A 127 5.82 -7.71 14.27
CA ILE A 127 6.40 -7.18 13.03
C ILE A 127 7.69 -7.91 12.69
N ASN A 128 7.68 -8.53 11.52
CA ASN A 128 8.77 -9.31 10.97
C ASN A 128 9.32 -8.59 9.74
N VAL A 129 10.62 -8.65 9.51
CA VAL A 129 11.31 -7.98 8.40
C VAL A 129 12.11 -9.04 7.64
N THR A 130 11.93 -9.09 6.33
CA THR A 130 12.78 -9.89 5.45
C THR A 130 13.19 -9.10 4.22
N ASN A 131 14.01 -9.70 3.37
CA ASN A 131 14.38 -9.14 2.09
C ASN A 131 13.68 -9.82 0.92
N TYR A 132 13.66 -9.14 -0.23
CA TYR A 132 12.99 -9.65 -1.42
C TYR A 132 13.57 -10.98 -1.90
N GLU A 133 14.87 -11.18 -1.73
CA GLU A 133 15.58 -12.38 -2.12
C GLU A 133 15.12 -13.61 -1.32
N MET A 134 14.70 -13.43 -0.07
CA MET A 134 14.24 -14.48 0.84
C MET A 134 12.71 -14.70 0.82
N LEU A 135 11.94 -13.90 0.07
CA LEU A 135 10.48 -13.95 0.10
C LEU A 135 9.91 -15.35 -0.24
N HIS A 136 10.58 -16.11 -1.11
CA HIS A 136 10.17 -17.45 -1.51
C HIS A 136 10.30 -18.52 -0.40
N HIS A 137 10.79 -18.16 0.79
CA HIS A 137 10.86 -19.03 1.97
C HIS A 137 9.68 -18.88 2.94
N PHE A 138 8.65 -18.10 2.57
CA PHE A 138 7.46 -17.78 3.37
C PHE A 138 6.19 -18.32 2.72
#